data_AF-A0A2I0KT37-F1
#
_entry.id   AF-A0A2I0KT37-F1
#
_cell.length_a   1.000
_cell.length_b   1.000
_cell.length_c   1.000
_cell.angle_alpha   90.00
_cell.angle_beta   90.00
_cell.angle_gamma   90.00
#
_symmetry.space_group_name_H-M   'P 1'
#
loop_
_entity.id
_entity.type
_entity.pdbx_description
1 polymer ?
#
loop_
_entity_poly.entity_id
_entity_poly.type
_entity_poly.pdbx_seq_one_letter_code
_entity_poly.pdbx_strand_id
1 'polypeptide(L)'
;MVVCKCRKATKLYCFVHKDPVCGGCICFPEHQICVVRTYSEWVIDGEYDWPPTCCFCQAVLEEGTSPQTTRLGCLHVMHTNCLVSHIKSFPPHTAPAGYICPACSVPVR
;
A
#
# COMPACT_ATOMS: atom_id res chain seq x y z
N MET A 1 17.47 8.75 4.95
CA MET A 1 17.35 7.26 5.03
C MET A 1 17.25 6.90 6.50
N VAL A 2 16.38 5.98 6.86
CA VAL A 2 16.12 5.54 8.25
C VAL A 2 16.34 4.03 8.36
N VAL A 3 16.38 3.51 9.59
CA VAL A 3 16.66 2.09 9.85
C VAL A 3 15.41 1.43 10.45
N CYS A 4 14.91 0.40 9.78
CA CYS A 4 13.82 -0.41 10.30
C CYS A 4 14.25 -1.21 11.53
N LYS A 5 13.31 -1.58 12.41
CA LYS A 5 13.55 -2.46 13.58
C LYS A 5 14.31 -3.75 13.22
N CYS A 6 14.13 -4.28 12.01
CA CYS A 6 14.87 -5.45 11.51
C CYS A 6 16.31 -5.16 11.02
N ARG A 7 16.83 -3.95 11.28
CA ARG A 7 18.16 -3.44 10.89
C ARG A 7 18.39 -3.27 9.39
N LYS A 8 17.34 -3.29 8.57
CA LYS A 8 17.42 -2.95 7.15
C LYS A 8 17.30 -1.45 6.94
N ALA A 9 18.18 -0.89 6.11
CA ALA A 9 18.05 0.47 5.63
C ALA A 9 16.78 0.62 4.78
N THR A 10 16.04 1.70 5.00
CA THR A 10 14.77 1.96 4.30
C THR A 10 14.56 3.46 4.10
N LYS A 11 13.72 3.79 3.12
CA LYS A 11 13.16 5.13 2.96
C LYS A 11 11.70 5.19 3.42
N LEU A 12 11.08 4.05 3.71
CA LEU A 12 9.67 3.97 4.06
C LEU A 12 9.45 4.23 5.55
N TYR A 13 8.29 4.79 5.85
CA TYR A 13 7.86 5.13 7.19
C TYR A 13 6.37 4.84 7.34
N CYS A 14 5.99 4.19 8.44
CA CYS A 14 4.60 3.91 8.76
C CYS A 14 4.03 5.12 9.50
N PHE A 15 3.04 5.80 8.91
CA PHE A 15 2.47 7.02 9.48
C PHE A 15 1.59 6.70 10.70
N VAL A 16 0.96 5.51 10.69
CA VAL A 16 0.09 5.02 11.77
C VAL A 16 0.89 4.66 13.01
N HIS A 17 1.93 3.83 12.85
CA HIS A 17 2.78 3.36 13.97
C HIS A 17 3.92 4.31 14.30
N LYS A 18 4.15 5.33 13.47
CA LYS A 18 5.22 6.33 13.61
C LYS A 18 6.60 5.68 13.77
N ASP A 19 6.86 4.66 12.95
CA ASP A 19 8.15 3.98 12.94
C ASP A 19 8.68 3.65 11.53
N PRO A 20 10.02 3.55 11.37
CA PRO A 20 10.63 3.12 10.12
C PRO A 20 10.33 1.65 9.79
N VAL A 21 9.84 1.42 8.58
CA VAL A 21 9.47 0.09 8.09
C VAL A 21 10.23 -0.24 6.80
N CYS A 22 10.65 -1.50 6.61
CA CYS A 22 11.26 -1.94 5.35
C CYS A 22 10.25 -2.69 4.48
N GLY A 23 10.58 -2.92 3.20
CA GLY A 23 9.70 -3.62 2.25
C GLY A 23 9.26 -5.04 2.67
N GLY A 24 9.97 -5.69 3.59
CA GLY A 24 9.51 -6.95 4.18
C GLY A 24 8.59 -6.77 5.38
N CYS A 25 8.89 -5.81 6.27
CA CYS A 25 8.10 -5.58 7.48
C CYS A 25 6.73 -5.00 7.18
N ILE A 26 6.59 -4.20 6.11
CA ILE A 26 5.29 -3.66 5.68
C ILE A 26 4.27 -4.74 5.27
N CYS A 27 4.73 -5.98 5.05
CA CYS A 27 3.88 -7.11 4.69
C CYS A 27 3.35 -7.87 5.91
N PHE A 28 3.75 -7.51 7.13
CA PHE A 28 3.24 -8.14 8.34
C PHE A 28 1.81 -7.66 8.65
N PRO A 29 1.00 -8.47 9.34
CA PRO A 29 -0.38 -8.11 9.71
C PRO A 29 -0.50 -6.75 10.40
N GLU A 30 0.47 -6.41 11.26
CA GLU A 30 0.57 -5.11 11.95
C GLU A 30 0.59 -3.90 10.98
N HIS A 31 1.10 -4.07 9.77
CA HIS A 31 1.19 -2.99 8.78
C HIS A 31 0.31 -3.25 7.56
N GLN A 32 -0.60 -4.22 7.63
CA GLN A 32 -1.37 -4.68 6.48
C GLN A 32 -2.15 -3.53 5.82
N ILE A 33 -2.83 -2.72 6.60
CA ILE A 33 -3.59 -1.57 6.11
C ILE A 33 -2.91 -0.23 6.43
N CYS A 34 -1.74 -0.21 7.06
CA CYS A 34 -1.12 1.06 7.46
C CYS A 34 -0.87 2.00 6.27
N VAL A 35 -1.07 3.30 6.50
CA VAL A 35 -0.58 4.33 5.57
C VAL A 35 0.95 4.36 5.68
N VAL A 36 1.62 4.01 4.57
CA VAL A 36 3.07 3.94 4.48
C VAL A 36 3.49 4.81 3.29
N ARG A 37 4.36 5.79 3.55
CA ARG A 37 4.99 6.65 2.53
C ARG A 37 6.47 6.78 2.84
N THR A 38 7.17 7.69 2.17
CA THR A 38 8.58 7.94 2.50
C THR A 38 8.72 8.73 3.81
N TYR A 39 9.85 8.55 4.49
CA TYR A 39 10.20 9.33 5.68
C TYR A 39 10.30 10.84 5.36
N SER A 40 10.73 11.19 4.15
CA SER A 40 10.76 12.59 3.71
C SER A 40 9.35 13.20 3.68
N GLU A 41 8.37 12.47 3.13
CA GLU A 41 6.97 12.91 3.15
C GLU A 41 6.47 13.08 4.58
N TRP A 42 6.75 12.13 5.49
CA TRP A 42 6.35 12.25 6.89
C TRP A 42 6.87 13.53 7.58
N VAL A 43 8.13 13.90 7.30
CA VAL A 43 8.76 15.09 7.89
C VAL A 43 8.19 16.39 7.30
N ILE A 44 7.80 16.38 6.03
CA ILE A 44 7.26 17.55 5.34
C ILE A 44 5.79 17.74 5.68
N ASP A 45 5.01 16.67 5.56
CA ASP A 45 3.56 16.63 5.76
C ASP A 45 3.15 15.26 6.31
N GLY A 46 2.91 15.23 7.61
CA GLY A 46 2.52 14.04 8.36
C GLY A 46 1.01 13.76 8.32
N GLU A 47 0.22 14.50 7.54
CA GLU A 47 -1.23 14.28 7.44
C GLU A 47 -1.56 13.03 6.62
N TYR A 48 -2.57 12.29 7.10
CA TYR A 48 -3.08 11.10 6.44
C TYR A 48 -4.51 10.79 6.89
N ASP A 49 -5.28 10.17 6.01
CA ASP A 49 -6.59 9.63 6.34
C ASP A 49 -6.46 8.24 6.98
N TRP A 50 -7.20 8.03 8.07
CA TRP A 50 -7.25 6.75 8.78
C TRP A 50 -8.65 6.45 9.33
N PRO A 51 -9.20 5.24 9.10
CA PRO A 51 -8.63 4.13 8.32
C PRO A 51 -8.57 4.43 6.81
N PRO A 52 -7.65 3.82 6.05
CA PRO A 52 -7.53 4.10 4.63
C PRO A 52 -8.71 3.51 3.85
N THR A 53 -8.96 4.06 2.67
CA THR A 53 -9.96 3.55 1.74
C THR A 53 -9.32 2.73 0.62
N CYS A 54 -10.06 1.74 0.12
CA CYS A 54 -9.66 0.95 -1.02
C CYS A 54 -9.64 1.84 -2.27
N CYS A 55 -8.49 1.96 -2.94
CA CYS A 55 -8.34 2.83 -4.11
C CYS A 55 -9.14 2.42 -5.37
N PHE A 56 -9.90 1.32 -5.31
CA PHE A 56 -10.80 0.87 -6.36
C PHE A 56 -12.28 1.13 -6.03
N CYS A 57 -12.79 0.57 -4.92
CA CYS A 57 -14.21 0.70 -4.55
C CYS A 57 -14.51 1.85 -3.56
N GLN A 58 -13.50 2.58 -3.09
CA GLN A 58 -13.60 3.67 -2.11
C GLN A 58 -14.18 3.28 -0.74
N ALA A 59 -14.43 2.00 -0.47
CA ALA A 59 -14.83 1.51 0.85
C ALA A 59 -13.65 1.51 1.83
N VAL A 60 -13.93 1.75 3.11
CA VAL A 60 -12.94 1.72 4.21
C VAL A 60 -12.33 0.32 4.32
N LEU A 61 -11.01 0.27 4.50
CA LEU A 61 -10.26 -0.95 4.77
C LEU A 61 -10.22 -1.18 6.28
N GLU A 62 -10.82 -2.27 6.75
CA GLU A 62 -10.85 -2.62 8.17
C GLU A 62 -9.77 -3.66 8.52
N GLU A 63 -9.20 -3.55 9.73
CA GLU A 63 -8.32 -4.57 10.28
C GLU A 63 -9.15 -5.79 10.71
N GLY A 64 -8.75 -6.99 10.27
CA GLY A 64 -9.36 -8.24 10.74
C GLY A 64 -10.68 -8.64 10.06
N THR A 65 -11.30 -7.77 9.26
CA THR A 65 -12.50 -8.11 8.47
C THR A 65 -12.10 -8.64 7.09
N SER A 66 -12.60 -9.81 6.70
CA SER A 66 -12.55 -10.29 5.32
C SER A 66 -13.31 -9.32 4.43
N PRO A 67 -12.64 -8.58 3.53
CA PRO A 67 -11.76 -9.16 2.51
C PRO A 67 -10.26 -8.97 2.80
N GLN A 68 -9.44 -9.97 2.45
CA GLN A 68 -7.98 -9.78 2.42
C GLN A 68 -7.62 -8.52 1.62
N THR A 69 -6.63 -7.77 2.11
CA THR A 69 -6.12 -6.57 1.44
C THR A 69 -4.76 -6.85 0.83
N THR A 70 -4.51 -6.28 -0.35
CA THR A 70 -3.21 -6.35 -1.04
C THR A 70 -2.58 -4.97 -1.09
N ARG A 71 -1.31 -4.88 -0.69
CA ARG A 71 -0.46 -3.70 -0.88
C ARG A 71 0.24 -3.80 -2.24
N LEU A 72 0.11 -2.77 -3.06
CA LEU A 72 0.73 -2.69 -4.37
C LEU A 72 2.17 -2.16 -4.25
N GLY A 73 2.99 -2.29 -5.30
CA GLY A 73 4.37 -1.76 -5.30
C GLY A 73 4.46 -0.24 -5.11
N CYS A 74 3.42 0.50 -5.49
CA CYS A 74 3.27 1.93 -5.21
C CYS A 74 2.82 2.25 -3.76
N LEU A 75 2.79 1.26 -2.86
CA LEU A 75 2.41 1.34 -1.44
C LEU A 75 0.91 1.54 -1.14
N HIS A 76 0.07 1.86 -2.13
CA HIS A 76 -1.39 1.87 -1.96
C HIS A 76 -1.93 0.48 -1.59
N VAL A 77 -3.01 0.46 -0.83
CA VAL A 77 -3.69 -0.76 -0.38
C VAL A 77 -5.09 -0.83 -1.00
N MET A 78 -5.51 -2.02 -1.40
CA MET A 78 -6.86 -2.29 -1.89
C MET A 78 -7.31 -3.68 -1.48
N HIS A 79 -8.62 -3.94 -1.52
CA HIS A 79 -9.11 -5.31 -1.36
C HIS A 79 -8.53 -6.22 -2.45
N THR A 80 -8.12 -7.44 -2.10
CA THR A 80 -7.61 -8.43 -3.03
C THR A 80 -8.64 -8.76 -4.12
N ASN A 81 -9.93 -8.81 -3.76
CA ASN A 81 -11.00 -9.00 -4.74
C ASN A 81 -11.12 -7.82 -5.71
N CYS A 82 -10.93 -6.59 -5.23
CA CYS A 82 -10.89 -5.41 -6.08
C CYS A 82 -9.69 -5.45 -7.03
N LEU A 83 -8.52 -5.89 -6.56
CA LEU A 83 -7.35 -6.09 -7.42
C LEU A 83 -7.64 -7.09 -8.53
N VAL A 84 -8.22 -8.24 -8.20
CA VAL A 84 -8.56 -9.29 -9.18
C VAL A 84 -9.56 -8.77 -10.21
N SER A 85 -10.62 -8.08 -9.77
CA SER A 85 -11.60 -7.47 -10.67
C SER A 85 -10.98 -6.40 -11.56
N HIS A 86 -10.07 -5.57 -11.01
CA HIS A 86 -9.34 -4.56 -11.76
C HIS A 86 -8.48 -5.18 -12.84
N ILE A 87 -7.65 -6.18 -12.51
CA ILE A 87 -6.80 -6.91 -13.47
C ILE A 87 -7.65 -7.57 -14.58
N LYS A 88 -8.79 -8.18 -14.22
CA LYS A 88 -9.70 -8.82 -15.19
C LYS A 88 -10.38 -7.83 -16.15
N SER A 89 -10.42 -6.54 -15.82
CA SER A 89 -10.98 -5.51 -16.70
C SER A 89 -10.05 -5.14 -17.87
N PHE A 90 -8.76 -5.49 -17.78
CA PHE A 90 -7.78 -5.22 -18.84
C PHE A 90 -7.85 -6.26 -19.96
N PRO A 91 -7.47 -5.90 -21.21
CA PRO A 91 -7.36 -6.84 -22.31
C PRO A 91 -6.45 -8.04 -22.00
N PRO A 92 -6.72 -9.25 -22.52
CA PRO A 92 -5.93 -10.46 -22.22
C PRO A 92 -4.45 -10.37 -22.59
N HIS A 93 -4.09 -9.47 -23.51
CA HIS A 93 -2.72 -9.24 -23.99
C HIS A 93 -2.03 -8.06 -23.29
N THR A 94 -2.57 -7.61 -22.15
CA THR A 94 -1.97 -6.54 -21.37
C THR A 94 -0.63 -7.01 -20.81
N ALA A 95 0.44 -6.33 -21.24
CA ALA A 95 1.78 -6.59 -20.73
C ALA A 95 1.82 -6.34 -19.21
N PRO A 96 2.73 -7.00 -18.46
CA PRO A 96 2.82 -6.82 -17.00
C PRO A 96 2.96 -5.36 -16.53
N ALA A 97 3.63 -4.52 -17.32
CA ALA A 97 3.78 -3.10 -17.04
C ALA A 97 2.51 -2.27 -17.30
N GLY A 98 1.53 -2.82 -18.01
CA GLY A 98 0.26 -2.18 -18.32
C GLY A 98 -0.79 -2.27 -17.21
N TYR A 99 -0.58 -3.13 -16.20
CA TYR A 99 -1.43 -3.15 -15.01
C TYR A 99 -1.05 -1.98 -14.11
N ILE A 100 -1.94 -0.99 -14.01
CA ILE A 100 -1.70 0.25 -13.27
C ILE A 100 -2.59 0.36 -12.03
N CYS A 101 -2.08 1.00 -10.99
CA CYS A 101 -2.84 1.35 -9.80
C CYS A 101 -3.94 2.37 -10.13
N PRO A 102 -5.20 2.17 -9.69
CA PRO A 102 -6.29 3.11 -9.97
C PRO A 102 -6.12 4.47 -9.28
N ALA A 103 -5.32 4.58 -8.21
CA ALA A 103 -5.11 5.85 -7.51
C ALA A 103 -4.01 6.73 -8.12
N CYS A 104 -2.93 6.15 -8.66
CA CYS A 104 -1.76 6.90 -9.09
C CYS A 104 -1.22 6.54 -10.48
N SER A 105 -1.87 5.62 -11.19
CA SER A 105 -1.47 5.16 -12.53
C SER A 105 -0.05 4.58 -12.63
N VAL A 106 0.60 4.30 -11.50
CA VAL A 106 1.89 3.61 -11.42
C VAL A 106 1.68 2.10 -11.62
N PRO A 107 2.57 1.38 -12.31
CA PRO A 107 2.48 -0.07 -12.43
C PRO A 107 2.30 -0.77 -11.09
N VAL A 108 1.52 -1.85 -11.06
CA VAL A 108 1.18 -2.61 -9.84
C VAL A 108 2.38 -3.41 -9.29
N ARG A 109 3.50 -3.45 -10.01
CA ARG A 109 4.71 -4.23 -9.71
C ARG A 109 5.46 -3.78 -8.47
#